data_AF-A0A7M2XQ93-F1
#
_entry.id   AF-A0A7M2XQ93-F1
#
_cell.length_a   1.000
_cell.length_b   1.000
_cell.length_c   1.000
_cell.angle_alpha   90.00
_cell.angle_beta   90.00
_cell.angle_gamma   90.00
#
_symmetry.space_group_name_H-M   'P 1'
#
loop_
_entity.id
_entity.type
_entity.pdbx_description
1 polymer ?
#
loop_
_entity_poly.entity_id
_entity_poly.type
_entity_poly.pdbx_seq_one_letter_code
_entity_poly.pdbx_strand_id
1 'polypeptide(L)'
;MGAADDREGAVTTGAGPEGVGYAGVRETHSSVVFFVGERVHKLKKPLDLGFLDNRTREARERICHREVELNRRLAPDVYLGVADVHGPDGQLCEHLVEMVRLPDDRRLAAAVRRGEDVSVVIDEVAQQVAALHASSPHGPEIDRCASADFVAELWDLSLDHLGRLEVGADRAGALTRIRESVHRYLDGRAVLFDERIAAGRAVDGHGDLLADDIFCLDDGPRIIDCLEFDDELRYGDAVLDLAFLAMDLERLGAEPAARRLLEQYGEVSGDHPPSSLVHHYIAYRALVRAKVTALRYEQGDAAARETATGFVELLEGHLDRGRVRMVLVGGVSATGKTTLSRTVGAYLGADVVRSDIVRKELAGLQPTDRTGDGTDAGLYAPTHSEATYRELLRRAETALARGRSVVLDATWLSSGQRDAARKVADGASVDVIEIECRADKGILLQRMASRAERGDDASDATPAVLEQQLRRRDPWPEAAAIDTGVETVDAARLESMLGPAPW
;
A
#
# COMPACT_ATOMS: atom_id res chain seq x y z
N MET A 1 11.78 18.02 5.92
CA MET A 1 11.92 17.61 7.32
C MET A 1 11.37 16.20 7.47
N GLY A 2 12.19 15.32 8.01
CA GLY A 2 12.21 13.87 7.80
C GLY A 2 13.69 13.53 7.61
N ALA A 3 14.25 12.72 8.51
CA ALA A 3 15.67 12.55 8.77
C ALA A 3 16.56 12.52 7.51
N ALA A 4 17.67 13.26 7.55
CA ALA A 4 18.72 13.27 6.54
C ALA A 4 20.09 13.23 7.24
N ASP A 5 20.78 12.12 7.00
CA ASP A 5 22.22 12.02 6.97
C ASP A 5 22.74 13.03 5.92
N ASP A 6 23.21 14.19 6.38
CA ASP A 6 24.07 15.10 5.63
C ASP A 6 25.43 15.15 6.33
N ARG A 7 26.36 14.35 5.80
CA ARG A 7 27.78 14.44 6.11
C ARG A 7 28.37 15.59 5.30
N GLU A 8 28.69 16.69 5.97
CA GLU A 8 30.00 17.34 5.87
C GLU A 8 30.15 18.44 6.93
N GLY A 9 31.15 18.27 7.81
CA GLY A 9 31.41 19.13 8.96
C GLY A 9 31.88 18.38 10.21
N ALA A 10 32.47 17.19 10.08
CA ALA A 10 33.03 16.48 11.24
C ALA A 10 34.29 17.18 11.74
N VAL A 11 34.16 18.04 12.75
CA VAL A 11 35.30 18.46 13.58
C VAL A 11 35.62 17.30 14.53
N THR A 12 36.42 16.34 14.06
CA THR A 12 36.94 15.25 14.89
C THR A 12 38.02 15.77 15.83
N THR A 13 37.76 15.74 17.14
CA THR A 13 38.79 15.95 18.16
C THR A 13 38.92 14.68 19.01
N GLY A 14 40.08 14.01 18.92
CA GLY A 14 40.48 12.88 19.77
C GLY A 14 39.96 11.50 19.32
N ALA A 15 40.88 10.57 19.04
CA ALA A 15 40.58 9.17 18.78
C ALA A 15 40.28 8.43 20.10
N GLY A 16 39.08 7.84 20.21
CA GLY A 16 38.75 6.87 21.26
C GLY A 16 39.19 5.45 20.88
N PRO A 17 39.08 4.47 21.78
CA PRO A 17 39.29 3.08 21.44
C PRO A 17 38.18 2.65 20.45
N GLU A 18 38.53 1.89 19.41
CA GLU A 18 37.64 1.40 18.32
C GLU A 18 37.43 2.31 17.10
N GLY A 19 38.30 3.30 16.85
CA GLY A 19 38.32 4.00 15.55
C GLY A 19 37.14 4.96 15.31
N VAL A 20 36.21 5.04 16.25
CA VAL A 20 35.19 6.08 16.33
C VAL A 20 35.75 7.22 17.19
N GLY A 21 35.65 8.47 16.69
CA GLY A 21 36.07 9.64 17.47
C GLY A 21 35.38 9.68 18.84
N TYR A 22 36.14 10.01 19.90
CA TYR A 22 35.61 10.10 21.26
C TYR A 22 34.47 11.13 21.33
N ALA A 23 34.60 12.23 20.58
CA ALA A 23 33.56 13.23 20.43
C ALA A 23 33.25 13.53 18.95
N GLY A 24 32.01 13.95 18.69
CA GLY A 24 31.56 14.39 17.37
C GLY A 24 30.27 15.20 17.46
N VAL A 25 29.96 15.94 16.40
CA VAL A 25 28.72 16.72 16.30
C VAL A 25 28.07 16.45 14.94
N ARG A 26 26.75 16.26 14.94
CA ARG A 26 25.93 16.25 13.72
C ARG A 26 24.82 17.26 13.87
N GLU A 27 24.48 17.92 12.77
CA GLU A 27 23.41 18.90 12.76
C GLU A 27 22.31 18.40 11.82
N THR A 28 21.07 18.37 12.32
CA THR A 28 19.86 18.09 11.54
C THR A 28 19.13 19.42 11.31
N HIS A 29 18.00 19.40 10.60
CA HIS A 29 17.24 20.63 10.36
C HIS A 29 16.66 21.24 11.65
N SER A 30 16.35 20.41 12.67
CA SER A 30 15.69 20.84 13.91
C SER A 30 16.55 20.67 15.18
N SER A 31 17.68 19.97 15.10
CA SER A 31 18.47 19.58 16.28
C SER A 31 19.99 19.56 16.02
N VAL A 32 20.79 19.69 17.07
CA VAL A 32 22.23 19.42 17.08
C VAL A 32 22.48 18.20 17.97
N VAL A 33 23.22 17.23 17.48
CA VAL A 33 23.47 15.94 18.14
C VAL A 33 24.94 15.85 18.50
N PHE A 34 25.24 15.82 19.80
CA PHE A 34 26.58 15.67 20.35
C PHE A 34 26.82 14.19 20.69
N PHE A 35 27.87 13.62 20.12
CA PHE A 35 28.35 12.28 20.44
C PHE A 35 29.52 12.44 21.40
N VAL A 36 29.48 11.80 22.57
CA VAL A 36 30.56 11.84 23.58
C VAL A 36 30.68 10.47 24.23
N GLY A 37 31.76 9.75 23.91
CA GLY A 37 31.95 8.37 24.35
C GLY A 37 30.78 7.47 23.89
N GLU A 38 30.14 6.82 24.85
CA GLU A 38 28.98 5.94 24.68
C GLU A 38 27.63 6.69 24.76
N ARG A 39 27.65 8.02 24.88
CA ARG A 39 26.45 8.86 25.02
C ARG A 39 26.21 9.73 23.80
N VAL A 40 24.93 10.02 23.59
CA VAL A 40 24.45 11.02 22.64
C VAL A 40 23.59 12.02 23.40
N HIS A 41 23.82 13.30 23.14
CA HIS A 41 23.01 14.39 23.65
C HIS A 41 22.42 15.18 22.48
N LYS A 42 21.09 15.17 22.33
CA LYS A 42 20.38 15.87 21.26
C LYS A 42 19.79 17.17 21.80
N LEU A 43 20.30 18.27 21.28
CA LEU A 43 19.84 19.63 21.54
C LEU A 43 18.84 20.06 20.48
N LYS A 44 17.69 20.60 20.87
CA LYS A 44 16.72 21.18 19.95
C LYS A 44 17.12 22.60 19.57
N LYS A 45 17.01 22.96 18.28
CA LYS A 45 17.35 24.30 17.79
C LYS A 45 16.24 25.32 18.13
N PRO A 46 16.59 26.59 18.42
CA PRO A 46 15.63 27.65 18.74
C PRO A 46 15.00 28.23 17.47
N LEU A 47 14.15 27.46 16.80
CA LEU A 47 13.59 27.81 15.48
C LEU A 47 12.09 27.59 15.39
N ASP A 48 11.49 28.12 14.32
CA ASP A 48 10.08 27.93 13.95
C ASP A 48 10.03 27.45 12.49
N LEU A 49 9.52 26.24 12.25
CA LEU A 49 9.36 25.66 10.92
C LEU A 49 7.90 25.68 10.41
N GLY A 50 7.02 26.39 11.10
CA GLY A 50 5.57 26.46 10.80
C GLY A 50 4.76 25.30 11.39
N PHE A 51 5.32 24.09 11.43
CA PHE A 51 4.71 22.92 12.11
C PHE A 51 5.43 22.57 13.43
N LEU A 52 6.56 23.23 13.73
CA LEU A 52 7.35 23.02 14.95
C LEU A 52 7.89 24.36 15.44
N ASP A 53 7.44 24.81 16.61
CA ASP A 53 7.92 26.03 17.28
C ASP A 53 8.74 25.68 18.52
N ASN A 54 10.06 25.74 18.36
CA ASN A 54 11.04 25.52 19.41
C ASN A 54 11.75 26.81 19.84
N ARG A 55 11.18 27.99 19.56
CA ARG A 55 11.85 29.28 19.86
C ARG A 55 12.11 29.48 21.36
N THR A 56 11.15 29.06 22.19
CA THR A 56 11.28 29.16 23.65
C THR A 56 11.97 27.94 24.25
N ARG A 57 12.70 28.14 25.36
CA ARG A 57 13.33 27.03 26.09
C ARG A 57 12.28 26.06 26.63
N GLU A 58 11.16 26.57 27.12
CA GLU A 58 10.06 25.76 27.63
C GLU A 58 9.43 24.88 26.53
N ALA A 59 9.41 25.35 25.27
CA ALA A 59 9.01 24.50 24.14
C ALA A 59 10.01 23.37 23.88
N ARG A 60 11.31 23.68 23.97
CA ARG A 60 12.39 22.68 23.83
C ARG A 60 12.39 21.66 24.97
N GLU A 61 12.09 22.07 26.19
CA GLU A 61 11.89 21.15 27.33
C GLU A 61 10.76 20.16 27.03
N ARG A 62 9.57 20.67 26.66
CA ARG A 62 8.41 19.83 26.35
C ARG A 62 8.68 18.84 25.23
N ILE A 63 9.32 19.28 24.14
CA ILE A 63 9.61 18.40 23.01
C ILE A 63 10.68 17.36 23.35
N CYS A 64 11.67 17.68 24.18
CA CYS A 64 12.64 16.70 24.69
C CYS A 64 11.95 15.60 25.52
N HIS A 65 11.02 15.98 26.41
CA HIS A 65 10.26 15.00 27.17
C HIS A 65 9.37 14.12 26.28
N ARG A 66 8.69 14.72 25.30
CA ARG A 66 7.85 13.98 24.34
C ARG A 66 8.67 13.01 23.50
N GLU A 67 9.85 13.41 23.02
CA GLU A 67 10.75 12.51 22.28
C GLU A 67 11.13 11.28 23.12
N VAL A 68 11.52 11.50 24.39
CA VAL A 68 11.87 10.41 25.31
C VAL A 68 10.67 9.49 25.57
N GLU A 69 9.50 10.06 25.83
CA GLU A 69 8.26 9.29 26.08
C GLU A 69 7.92 8.39 24.89
N LEU A 70 7.88 8.95 23.69
CA LEU A 70 7.45 8.24 22.49
C LEU A 70 8.43 7.17 22.05
N ASN A 71 9.73 7.46 22.12
CA ASN A 71 10.75 6.51 21.67
C ASN A 71 11.02 5.39 22.67
N ARG A 72 10.76 5.60 23.98
CA ARG A 72 10.84 4.52 24.97
C ARG A 72 9.85 3.38 24.72
N ARG A 73 8.80 3.60 23.92
CA ARG A 73 7.87 2.55 23.51
C ARG A 73 8.54 1.44 22.70
N LEU A 74 9.63 1.76 21.98
CA LEU A 74 10.36 0.83 21.10
C LEU A 74 11.85 0.69 21.45
N ALA A 75 12.44 1.65 22.13
CA ALA A 75 13.85 1.63 22.51
C ALA A 75 14.08 2.17 23.94
N PRO A 76 13.50 1.52 24.98
CA PRO A 76 13.55 2.00 26.37
C PRO A 76 14.96 2.04 26.96
N ASP A 77 15.87 1.20 26.47
CA ASP A 77 17.27 1.12 26.86
C ASP A 77 18.17 2.12 26.11
N VAL A 78 17.69 2.69 25.01
CA VAL A 78 18.40 3.74 24.26
C VAL A 78 18.10 5.13 24.81
N TYR A 79 16.84 5.43 25.15
CA TYR A 79 16.43 6.77 25.61
C TYR A 79 16.48 6.89 27.13
N LEU A 80 17.51 7.57 27.64
CA LEU A 80 17.88 7.60 29.06
C LEU A 80 17.17 8.68 29.85
N GLY A 81 16.74 9.76 29.19
CA GLY A 81 15.97 10.82 29.81
C GLY A 81 16.22 12.18 29.18
N VAL A 82 15.88 13.22 29.94
CA VAL A 82 16.19 14.61 29.61
C VAL A 82 17.23 15.10 30.61
N ALA A 83 18.31 15.69 30.11
CA ALA A 83 19.39 16.26 30.90
C ALA A 83 19.33 17.79 30.87
N ASP A 84 19.59 18.41 32.01
CA ASP A 84 19.66 19.86 32.15
C ASP A 84 21.07 20.38 31.91
N VAL A 85 21.18 21.46 31.13
CA VAL A 85 22.42 22.18 30.88
C VAL A 85 22.43 23.42 31.75
N HIS A 86 23.35 23.46 32.72
CA HIS A 86 23.56 24.63 33.56
C HIS A 86 24.75 25.46 33.08
N GLY A 87 24.60 26.78 33.12
CA GLY A 87 25.66 27.73 32.86
C GLY A 87 26.71 27.77 33.97
N PRO A 88 27.83 28.47 33.76
CA PRO A 88 28.88 28.63 34.78
C PRO A 88 28.40 29.31 36.07
N ASP A 89 27.29 30.04 36.01
CA ASP A 89 26.60 30.69 37.12
C ASP A 89 25.58 29.77 37.82
N GLY A 90 25.44 28.51 37.36
CA GLY A 90 24.50 27.53 37.86
C GLY A 90 23.07 27.69 37.33
N GLN A 91 22.80 28.68 36.47
CA GLN A 91 21.47 28.87 35.92
C GLN A 91 21.16 27.85 34.83
N LEU A 92 19.92 27.37 34.79
CA LEU A 92 19.45 26.46 33.74
C LEU A 92 19.43 27.17 32.39
N CYS A 93 20.30 26.75 31.48
CA CYS A 93 20.42 27.28 30.13
C CYS A 93 19.53 26.54 29.13
N GLU A 94 19.51 25.22 29.18
CA GLU A 94 18.90 24.41 28.12
C GLU A 94 18.61 22.96 28.55
N HIS A 95 17.85 22.23 27.75
CA HIS A 95 17.58 20.80 27.94
C HIS A 95 18.10 19.96 26.76
N LEU A 96 18.55 18.75 27.04
CA LEU A 96 19.07 17.79 26.05
C LEU A 96 18.34 16.46 26.21
N VAL A 97 18.01 15.79 25.11
CA VAL A 97 17.66 14.36 25.16
C VAL A 97 18.95 13.57 25.34
N GLU A 98 19.03 12.73 26.38
CA GLU A 98 20.17 11.85 26.64
C GLU A 98 19.88 10.44 26.14
N MET A 99 20.78 9.91 25.32
CA MET A 99 20.64 8.61 24.66
C MET A 99 21.93 7.78 24.72
N VAL A 100 21.80 6.47 24.57
CA VAL A 100 22.92 5.58 24.26
C VAL A 100 23.36 5.80 22.81
N ARG A 101 24.68 5.86 22.59
CA ARG A 101 25.24 5.96 21.25
C ARG A 101 25.12 4.61 20.53
N LEU A 102 24.36 4.59 19.44
CA LEU A 102 24.24 3.42 18.59
C LEU A 102 25.27 3.42 17.45
N PRO A 103 25.80 2.24 17.05
CA PRO A 103 26.79 2.11 15.98
C PRO A 103 26.17 2.33 14.59
N ASP A 104 26.66 3.32 13.86
CA ASP A 104 26.10 3.72 12.54
C ASP A 104 26.17 2.61 11.47
N ASP A 105 27.15 1.72 11.54
CA ASP A 105 27.32 0.60 10.62
C ASP A 105 26.30 -0.53 10.85
N ARG A 106 25.58 -0.51 11.98
CA ARG A 106 24.52 -1.46 12.33
C ARG A 106 23.11 -0.97 11.94
N ARG A 107 22.97 0.17 11.27
CA ARG A 107 21.66 0.61 10.72
C ARG A 107 21.14 -0.43 9.72
N LEU A 108 19.82 -0.67 9.72
CA LEU A 108 19.16 -1.59 8.80
C LEU A 108 19.42 -1.18 7.35
N ALA A 109 19.36 0.12 7.04
CA ALA A 109 19.71 0.61 5.72
C ALA A 109 21.16 0.31 5.31
N ALA A 110 22.11 0.29 6.26
CA ALA A 110 23.49 -0.09 5.97
C ALA A 110 23.62 -1.60 5.71
N ALA A 111 22.93 -2.44 6.49
CA ALA A 111 22.87 -3.89 6.29
C ALA A 111 22.27 -4.25 4.91
N VAL A 112 21.17 -3.60 4.54
CA VAL A 112 20.52 -3.78 3.23
C VAL A 112 21.48 -3.39 2.09
N ARG A 113 22.14 -2.23 2.18
CA ARG A 113 23.11 -1.79 1.14
C ARG A 113 24.30 -2.73 1.01
N ARG A 114 24.67 -3.46 2.07
CA ARG A 114 25.72 -4.50 2.03
C ARG A 114 25.23 -5.86 1.50
N GLY A 115 23.92 -6.01 1.27
CA GLY A 115 23.33 -7.28 0.83
C GLY A 115 23.28 -8.34 1.91
N GLU A 116 23.22 -7.93 3.19
CA GLU A 116 23.07 -8.85 4.32
C GLU A 116 21.64 -9.42 4.36
N ASP A 117 21.49 -10.64 4.88
CA ASP A 117 20.17 -11.21 5.15
C ASP A 117 19.57 -10.53 6.38
N VAL A 118 18.53 -9.74 6.15
CA VAL A 118 17.82 -8.98 7.18
C VAL A 118 16.51 -9.63 7.61
N SER A 119 16.21 -10.86 7.16
CA SER A 119 14.90 -11.50 7.35
C SER A 119 14.48 -11.60 8.82
N VAL A 120 15.41 -11.97 9.71
CA VAL A 120 15.15 -12.06 11.16
C VAL A 120 14.90 -10.69 11.77
N VAL A 121 15.69 -9.68 11.38
CA VAL A 121 15.51 -8.30 11.85
C VAL A 121 14.15 -7.76 11.43
N ILE A 122 13.74 -8.01 10.18
CA ILE A 122 12.44 -7.60 9.65
C ILE A 122 11.31 -8.26 10.46
N ASP A 123 11.46 -9.53 10.82
CA ASP A 123 10.43 -10.21 11.62
C ASP A 123 10.28 -9.61 13.02
N GLU A 124 11.40 -9.32 13.67
CA GLU A 124 11.42 -8.72 15.00
C GLU A 124 10.90 -7.28 14.97
N VAL A 125 11.22 -6.50 13.92
CA VAL A 125 10.63 -5.17 13.69
C VAL A 125 9.11 -5.28 13.52
N ALA A 126 8.61 -6.21 12.70
CA ALA A 126 7.18 -6.42 12.51
C ALA A 126 6.48 -6.74 13.84
N GLN A 127 7.10 -7.57 14.69
CA GLN A 127 6.57 -7.91 16.02
C GLN A 127 6.54 -6.70 16.96
N GLN A 128 7.62 -5.90 17.02
CA GLN A 128 7.67 -4.70 17.86
C GLN A 128 6.63 -3.66 17.43
N VAL A 129 6.48 -3.43 16.12
CA VAL A 129 5.48 -2.50 15.57
C VAL A 129 4.06 -3.01 15.80
N ALA A 130 3.81 -4.32 15.65
CA ALA A 130 2.52 -4.91 15.99
C ALA A 130 2.17 -4.75 17.49
N ALA A 131 3.15 -4.91 18.38
CA ALA A 131 2.96 -4.67 19.81
C ALA A 131 2.67 -3.19 20.10
N LEU A 132 3.38 -2.27 19.44
CA LEU A 132 3.11 -0.83 19.54
C LEU A 132 1.67 -0.53 19.14
N HIS A 133 1.25 -0.96 17.96
CA HIS A 133 -0.10 -0.75 17.44
C HIS A 133 -1.18 -1.36 18.32
N ALA A 134 -0.97 -2.58 18.84
CA ALA A 134 -1.92 -3.23 19.74
C ALA A 134 -2.05 -2.52 21.09
N SER A 135 -1.02 -1.79 21.52
CA SER A 135 -1.01 -0.99 22.76
C SER A 135 -1.50 0.45 22.57
N SER A 136 -1.85 0.83 21.33
CA SER A 136 -2.24 2.19 20.99
C SER A 136 -3.44 2.66 21.81
N PRO A 137 -3.47 3.94 22.26
CA PRO A 137 -4.73 4.56 22.65
C PRO A 137 -5.72 4.54 21.49
N HIS A 138 -7.01 4.57 21.82
CA HIS A 138 -8.11 4.69 20.86
C HIS A 138 -8.97 5.87 21.26
N GLY A 139 -9.40 6.65 20.26
CA GLY A 139 -10.26 7.81 20.49
C GLY A 139 -10.60 8.53 19.19
N PRO A 140 -11.62 9.42 19.22
CA PRO A 140 -12.13 10.08 18.02
C PRO A 140 -11.07 10.88 17.25
N GLU A 141 -10.06 11.42 17.93
CA GLU A 141 -8.95 12.15 17.33
C GLU A 141 -8.01 11.25 16.51
N ILE A 142 -7.76 10.03 16.97
CA ILE A 142 -6.95 9.02 16.28
C ILE A 142 -7.76 8.42 15.12
N ASP A 143 -9.04 8.07 15.38
CA ASP A 143 -9.95 7.51 14.37
C ASP A 143 -10.08 8.43 13.16
N ARG A 144 -10.21 9.74 13.40
CA ARG A 144 -10.29 10.75 12.35
C ARG A 144 -9.06 10.69 11.43
N CYS A 145 -7.86 10.48 11.98
CA CYS A 145 -6.62 10.42 11.20
C CYS A 145 -6.51 9.17 10.30
N ALA A 146 -7.38 8.17 10.47
CA ALA A 146 -7.49 7.01 9.58
C ALA A 146 -8.68 7.10 8.60
N SER A 147 -9.45 8.20 8.61
CA SER A 147 -10.58 8.39 7.71
C SER A 147 -10.15 8.67 6.26
N ALA A 148 -11.00 8.30 5.30
CA ALA A 148 -10.74 8.59 3.87
C ALA A 148 -10.56 10.10 3.61
N ASP A 149 -11.36 10.93 4.27
CA ASP A 149 -11.30 12.40 4.12
C ASP A 149 -9.97 12.97 4.61
N PHE A 150 -9.50 12.54 5.78
CA PHE A 150 -8.20 13.00 6.30
C PHE A 150 -7.04 12.50 5.43
N VAL A 151 -7.11 11.27 4.94
CA VAL A 151 -6.13 10.73 3.99
C VAL A 151 -6.11 11.56 2.70
N ALA A 152 -7.28 11.96 2.17
CA ALA A 152 -7.37 12.83 1.01
C ALA A 152 -6.71 14.20 1.26
N GLU A 153 -6.96 14.81 2.42
CA GLU A 153 -6.34 16.07 2.83
C GLU A 153 -4.80 15.95 2.90
N LEU A 154 -4.28 14.88 3.50
CA LEU A 154 -2.84 14.62 3.58
C LEU A 154 -2.19 14.52 2.19
N TRP A 155 -2.85 13.86 1.26
CA TRP A 155 -2.43 13.77 -0.15
C TRP A 155 -2.42 15.15 -0.81
N ASP A 156 -3.53 15.87 -0.73
CA ASP A 156 -3.69 17.16 -1.39
C ASP A 156 -2.68 18.19 -0.88
N LEU A 157 -2.50 18.29 0.44
CA LEU A 157 -1.50 19.16 1.06
C LEU A 157 -0.07 18.81 0.62
N SER A 158 0.25 17.52 0.53
CA SER A 158 1.60 17.08 0.13
C SER A 158 1.87 17.28 -1.35
N LEU A 159 0.88 17.05 -2.22
CA LEU A 159 0.96 17.31 -3.66
C LEU A 159 1.05 18.81 -3.95
N ASP A 160 0.26 19.63 -3.25
CA ASP A 160 0.30 21.09 -3.37
C ASP A 160 1.67 21.64 -2.96
N HIS A 161 2.25 21.11 -1.89
CA HIS A 161 3.58 21.51 -1.47
C HIS A 161 4.62 21.09 -2.51
N LEU A 162 4.65 19.81 -2.91
CA LEU A 162 5.61 19.33 -3.91
C LEU A 162 5.50 20.11 -5.23
N GLY A 163 4.28 20.41 -5.68
CA GLY A 163 4.04 21.17 -6.92
C GLY A 163 4.53 22.63 -6.89
N ARG A 164 4.77 23.20 -5.70
CA ARG A 164 5.39 24.53 -5.52
C ARG A 164 6.92 24.49 -5.56
N LEU A 165 7.52 23.31 -5.43
CA LEU A 165 8.97 23.12 -5.47
C LEU A 165 9.43 22.85 -6.90
N GLU A 166 10.68 23.17 -7.23
CA GLU A 166 11.21 23.00 -8.60
C GLU A 166 11.02 21.58 -9.16
N VAL A 167 11.33 20.55 -8.35
CA VAL A 167 11.20 19.13 -8.76
C VAL A 167 9.76 18.77 -9.13
N GLY A 168 8.78 19.26 -8.36
CA GLY A 168 7.37 18.98 -8.63
C GLY A 168 6.80 19.84 -9.75
N ALA A 169 7.23 21.10 -9.88
CA ALA A 169 6.83 21.99 -10.96
C ALA A 169 7.21 21.43 -12.33
N ASP A 170 8.42 20.85 -12.46
CA ASP A 170 8.88 20.18 -13.68
C ASP A 170 8.08 18.93 -14.03
N ARG A 171 7.31 18.40 -13.06
CA ARG A 171 6.46 17.20 -13.18
C ARG A 171 4.99 17.50 -12.98
N ALA A 172 4.53 18.73 -13.22
CA ALA A 172 3.14 19.14 -12.99
C ALA A 172 2.11 18.20 -13.64
N GLY A 173 2.35 17.75 -14.88
CA GLY A 173 1.46 16.80 -15.56
C GLY A 173 1.39 15.41 -14.89
N ALA A 174 2.48 14.95 -14.27
CA ALA A 174 2.49 13.71 -13.48
C ALA A 174 1.72 13.91 -12.18
N LEU A 175 1.95 15.02 -11.47
CA LEU A 175 1.24 15.33 -10.22
C LEU A 175 -0.28 15.43 -10.42
N THR A 176 -0.74 15.97 -11.57
CA THR A 176 -2.18 15.95 -11.92
C THR A 176 -2.72 14.52 -12.04
N ARG A 177 -2.03 13.64 -12.77
CA ARG A 177 -2.45 12.22 -12.92
C ARG A 177 -2.42 11.47 -11.60
N ILE A 178 -1.40 11.72 -10.76
CA ILE A 178 -1.30 11.18 -9.41
C ILE A 178 -2.51 11.60 -8.59
N ARG A 179 -2.86 12.88 -8.59
CA ARG A 179 -4.02 13.41 -7.88
C ARG A 179 -5.32 12.74 -8.34
N GLU A 180 -5.53 12.63 -9.64
CA GLU A 180 -6.71 11.94 -10.20
C GLU A 180 -6.77 10.47 -9.76
N SER A 181 -5.63 9.77 -9.75
CA SER A 181 -5.55 8.37 -9.32
C SER A 181 -5.86 8.20 -7.83
N VAL A 182 -5.35 9.12 -6.99
CA VAL A 182 -5.60 9.14 -5.55
C VAL A 182 -7.07 9.39 -5.23
N HIS A 183 -7.68 10.42 -5.81
CA HIS A 183 -9.10 10.73 -5.56
C HIS A 183 -10.02 9.64 -6.10
N ARG A 184 -9.74 9.12 -7.30
CA ARG A 184 -10.43 7.92 -7.82
C ARG A 184 -10.28 6.75 -6.85
N TYR A 185 -9.15 6.63 -6.18
CA TYR A 185 -8.96 5.59 -5.18
C TYR A 185 -9.83 5.80 -3.94
N LEU A 186 -9.94 7.02 -3.43
CA LEU A 186 -10.64 7.29 -2.17
C LEU A 186 -12.17 7.33 -2.34
N ASP A 187 -12.67 7.92 -3.43
CA ASP A 187 -14.10 8.14 -3.69
C ASP A 187 -14.97 6.88 -3.57
N GLY A 188 -14.42 5.71 -3.95
CA GLY A 188 -15.16 4.46 -4.02
C GLY A 188 -15.03 3.54 -2.79
N ARG A 189 -14.23 3.90 -1.76
CA ARG A 189 -13.88 2.96 -0.67
C ARG A 189 -14.07 3.50 0.75
N ALA A 190 -15.01 4.43 0.99
CA ALA A 190 -15.35 4.84 2.35
C ALA A 190 -15.57 3.65 3.30
N VAL A 191 -16.27 2.61 2.84
CA VAL A 191 -16.51 1.35 3.59
C VAL A 191 -15.20 0.69 4.05
N LEU A 192 -14.15 0.69 3.24
CA LEU A 192 -12.85 0.13 3.63
C LEU A 192 -12.26 0.86 4.83
N PHE A 193 -12.23 2.20 4.79
CA PHE A 193 -11.65 3.00 5.87
C PHE A 193 -12.50 2.91 7.14
N ASP A 194 -13.83 2.93 7.01
CA ASP A 194 -14.75 2.76 8.14
C ASP A 194 -14.59 1.39 8.81
N GLU A 195 -14.49 0.30 8.02
CA GLU A 195 -14.25 -1.06 8.54
C GLU A 195 -12.90 -1.14 9.27
N ARG A 196 -11.86 -0.42 8.80
CA ARG A 196 -10.54 -0.39 9.44
C ARG A 196 -10.56 0.37 10.77
N ILE A 197 -11.21 1.52 10.82
CA ILE A 197 -11.41 2.27 12.07
C ILE A 197 -12.20 1.41 13.07
N ALA A 198 -13.31 0.80 12.64
CA ALA A 198 -14.12 -0.07 13.49
C ALA A 198 -13.35 -1.30 14.01
N ALA A 199 -12.36 -1.77 13.26
CA ALA A 199 -11.46 -2.85 13.66
C ALA A 199 -10.28 -2.40 14.54
N GLY A 200 -10.26 -1.13 14.99
CA GLY A 200 -9.20 -0.58 15.84
C GLY A 200 -7.86 -0.42 15.11
N ARG A 201 -7.89 -0.21 13.79
CA ARG A 201 -6.66 -0.04 12.97
C ARG A 201 -6.20 1.40 12.87
N ALA A 202 -6.98 2.36 13.40
CA ALA A 202 -6.49 3.70 13.68
C ALA A 202 -5.64 3.67 14.95
N VAL A 203 -4.36 4.03 14.80
CA VAL A 203 -3.35 3.89 15.85
C VAL A 203 -2.51 5.13 16.00
N ASP A 204 -1.94 5.26 17.17
CA ASP A 204 -0.84 6.14 17.48
C ASP A 204 0.51 5.44 17.23
N GLY A 205 0.93 5.45 15.96
CA GLY A 205 2.09 4.70 15.47
C GLY A 205 3.45 5.39 15.72
N HIS A 206 4.41 5.07 14.85
CA HIS A 206 5.75 5.65 14.81
C HIS A 206 5.80 7.00 14.07
N GLY A 207 5.10 7.12 12.95
CA GLY A 207 4.97 8.34 12.14
C GLY A 207 6.07 8.56 11.08
N ASP A 208 7.31 8.10 11.34
CA ASP A 208 8.47 8.26 10.43
C ASP A 208 9.39 7.00 10.43
N LEU A 209 8.83 5.80 10.23
CA LEU A 209 9.56 4.54 10.39
C LEU A 209 10.52 4.27 9.21
N LEU A 210 11.78 4.71 9.33
CA LEU A 210 12.82 4.60 8.30
C LEU A 210 13.87 3.52 8.62
N ALA A 211 14.46 2.90 7.60
CA ALA A 211 15.50 1.89 7.80
C ALA A 211 16.82 2.49 8.34
N ASP A 212 17.05 3.79 8.15
CA ASP A 212 18.20 4.47 8.76
C ASP A 212 18.04 4.61 10.29
N ASP A 213 16.81 4.55 10.83
CA ASP A 213 16.50 4.71 12.27
C ASP A 213 16.19 3.38 12.97
N ILE A 214 16.50 2.27 12.30
CA ILE A 214 16.45 0.92 12.87
C ILE A 214 17.87 0.38 12.98
N PHE A 215 18.29 0.00 14.18
CA PHE A 215 19.63 -0.53 14.45
C PHE A 215 19.56 -2.03 14.74
N CYS A 216 20.25 -2.82 13.92
CA CYS A 216 20.31 -4.27 14.00
C CYS A 216 21.36 -4.67 15.04
N LEU A 217 21.02 -4.78 16.32
CA LEU A 217 21.94 -5.16 17.40
C LEU A 217 21.94 -6.68 17.65
N ASP A 218 22.90 -7.17 18.42
CA ASP A 218 23.07 -8.62 18.67
C ASP A 218 21.93 -9.20 19.53
N ASP A 219 21.25 -8.36 20.32
CA ASP A 219 20.12 -8.69 21.18
C ASP A 219 18.77 -8.25 20.61
N GLY A 220 18.71 -7.99 19.31
CA GLY A 220 17.50 -7.59 18.57
C GLY A 220 17.50 -6.12 18.16
N PRO A 221 16.60 -5.70 17.25
CA PRO A 221 16.61 -4.36 16.71
C PRO A 221 16.12 -3.33 17.72
N ARG A 222 16.62 -2.10 17.56
CA ARG A 222 16.08 -0.90 18.22
C ARG A 222 15.56 0.06 17.15
N ILE A 223 14.32 0.49 17.33
CA ILE A 223 13.63 1.44 16.45
C ILE A 223 13.59 2.78 17.19
N ILE A 224 14.11 3.84 16.55
CA ILE A 224 14.22 5.18 17.15
C ILE A 224 13.67 6.25 16.20
N ASP A 225 13.68 7.51 16.66
CA ASP A 225 13.24 8.70 15.93
C ASP A 225 11.74 8.72 15.58
N CYS A 226 10.91 8.25 16.52
CA CYS A 226 9.46 8.38 16.46
C CYS A 226 9.03 9.87 16.42
N LEU A 227 8.05 10.19 15.57
CA LEU A 227 7.61 11.54 15.26
C LEU A 227 7.06 12.28 16.49
N GLU A 228 7.83 13.21 17.05
CA GLU A 228 7.54 13.77 18.38
C GLU A 228 6.84 15.12 18.38
N PHE A 229 6.59 15.74 17.23
CA PHE A 229 6.14 17.14 17.16
C PHE A 229 4.68 17.32 16.73
N ASP A 230 4.09 16.39 16.00
CA ASP A 230 2.72 16.48 15.51
C ASP A 230 2.00 15.14 15.70
N ASP A 231 0.93 15.17 16.50
CA ASP A 231 0.12 13.97 16.76
C ASP A 231 -0.64 13.52 15.52
N GLU A 232 -1.21 14.45 14.75
CA GLU A 232 -2.06 14.09 13.60
C GLU A 232 -1.25 13.50 12.45
N LEU A 233 0.04 13.80 12.36
CA LEU A 233 0.97 13.17 11.42
C LEU A 233 1.51 11.81 11.91
N ARG A 234 1.44 11.53 13.21
CA ARG A 234 1.83 10.27 13.83
C ARG A 234 0.66 9.29 13.91
N TYR A 235 -0.54 9.81 14.11
CA TYR A 235 -1.78 9.06 14.10
C TYR A 235 -2.15 8.66 12.67
N GLY A 236 -2.78 7.50 12.53
CA GLY A 236 -3.30 7.07 11.24
C GLY A 236 -3.59 5.59 11.23
N ASP A 237 -3.80 5.05 10.03
CA ASP A 237 -3.96 3.61 9.88
C ASP A 237 -2.64 2.87 10.19
N ALA A 238 -2.73 1.73 10.88
CA ALA A 238 -1.57 0.91 11.22
C ALA A 238 -0.71 0.55 9.99
N VAL A 239 -1.34 0.27 8.84
CA VAL A 239 -0.63 -0.07 7.60
C VAL A 239 0.04 1.17 6.99
N LEU A 240 -0.51 2.37 7.22
CA LEU A 240 0.12 3.63 6.82
C LEU A 240 1.42 3.88 7.58
N ASP A 241 1.52 3.42 8.82
CA ASP A 241 2.77 3.48 9.60
C ASP A 241 3.83 2.51 9.05
N LEU A 242 3.45 1.23 8.85
CA LEU A 242 4.33 0.22 8.24
C LEU A 242 4.77 0.54 6.81
N ALA A 243 3.88 1.16 6.04
CA ALA A 243 4.15 1.55 4.66
C ALA A 243 5.38 2.46 4.54
N PHE A 244 5.75 3.17 5.62
CA PHE A 244 6.95 4.00 5.63
C PHE A 244 8.21 3.14 5.50
N LEU A 245 8.33 2.08 6.29
CA LEU A 245 9.48 1.18 6.23
C LEU A 245 9.45 0.33 4.96
N ALA A 246 8.27 -0.16 4.55
CA ALA A 246 8.13 -0.90 3.31
C ALA A 246 8.61 -0.09 2.09
N MET A 247 8.19 1.18 2.01
CA MET A 247 8.63 2.13 0.99
C MET A 247 10.15 2.35 1.02
N ASP A 248 10.73 2.54 2.21
CA ASP A 248 12.16 2.80 2.35
C ASP A 248 13.02 1.56 2.02
N LEU A 249 12.56 0.35 2.38
CA LEU A 249 13.20 -0.91 2.00
C LEU A 249 13.19 -1.12 0.48
N GLU A 250 12.08 -0.84 -0.19
CA GLU A 250 12.01 -0.95 -1.65
C GLU A 250 12.91 0.07 -2.34
N ARG A 251 12.96 1.31 -1.85
CA ARG A 251 13.91 2.32 -2.33
C ARG A 251 15.37 1.86 -2.20
N LEU A 252 15.69 1.11 -1.14
CA LEU A 252 17.01 0.52 -0.92
C LEU A 252 17.27 -0.73 -1.77
N GLY A 253 16.32 -1.15 -2.61
CA GLY A 253 16.42 -2.33 -3.47
C GLY A 253 16.03 -3.65 -2.79
N ALA A 254 15.38 -3.59 -1.61
CA ALA A 254 15.01 -4.76 -0.81
C ALA A 254 13.48 -5.00 -0.80
N GLU A 255 12.85 -5.00 -1.96
CA GLU A 255 11.42 -5.31 -2.12
C GLU A 255 10.98 -6.64 -1.43
N PRO A 256 11.77 -7.75 -1.47
CA PRO A 256 11.42 -8.96 -0.73
C PRO A 256 11.34 -8.75 0.79
N ALA A 257 12.18 -7.89 1.36
CA ALA A 257 12.14 -7.54 2.78
C ALA A 257 10.91 -6.69 3.11
N ALA A 258 10.52 -5.77 2.22
CA ALA A 258 9.30 -4.98 2.37
C ALA A 258 8.03 -5.86 2.38
N ARG A 259 7.97 -6.87 1.50
CA ARG A 259 6.87 -7.85 1.48
C ARG A 259 6.85 -8.69 2.75
N ARG A 260 8.01 -9.21 3.16
CA ARG A 260 8.14 -9.98 4.41
C ARG A 260 7.67 -9.19 5.63
N LEU A 261 8.01 -7.90 5.72
CA LEU A 261 7.56 -7.02 6.80
C LEU A 261 6.02 -7.02 6.91
N LEU A 262 5.34 -6.82 5.78
CA LEU A 262 3.88 -6.75 5.72
C LEU A 262 3.22 -8.11 6.02
N GLU A 263 3.77 -9.19 5.46
CA GLU A 263 3.32 -10.57 5.72
C GLU A 263 3.45 -10.92 7.20
N GLN A 264 4.64 -10.74 7.78
CA GLN A 264 4.90 -11.05 9.18
C GLN A 264 4.07 -10.18 10.13
N TYR A 265 3.87 -8.90 9.80
CA TYR A 265 2.96 -8.04 10.55
C TYR A 265 1.53 -8.56 10.50
N GLY A 266 1.04 -8.99 9.33
CA GLY A 266 -0.30 -9.57 9.16
C GLY A 266 -0.49 -10.86 9.98
N GLU A 267 0.51 -11.75 9.97
CA GLU A 267 0.50 -12.99 10.77
C GLU A 267 0.43 -12.72 12.29
N VAL A 268 1.19 -11.71 12.77
CA VAL A 268 1.23 -11.38 14.22
C VAL A 268 0.00 -10.60 14.67
N SER A 269 -0.47 -9.64 13.86
CA SER A 269 -1.55 -8.71 14.24
C SER A 269 -2.96 -9.19 13.83
N GLY A 270 -3.04 -10.18 12.94
CA GLY A 270 -4.26 -10.60 12.26
C GLY A 270 -4.80 -9.59 11.25
N ASP A 271 -4.12 -8.45 11.01
CA ASP A 271 -4.55 -7.42 10.08
C ASP A 271 -4.11 -7.74 8.65
N HIS A 272 -5.07 -8.03 7.77
CA HIS A 272 -4.83 -8.39 6.38
C HIS A 272 -5.55 -7.39 5.45
N PRO A 273 -5.01 -6.18 5.26
CA PRO A 273 -5.58 -5.18 4.35
C PRO A 273 -5.59 -5.69 2.89
N PRO A 274 -6.47 -5.17 2.04
CA PRO A 274 -6.33 -5.39 0.59
C PRO A 274 -5.00 -4.83 0.09
N SER A 275 -4.34 -5.50 -0.85
CA SER A 275 -3.07 -5.07 -1.44
C SER A 275 -3.14 -3.67 -2.05
N SER A 276 -4.32 -3.26 -2.51
CA SER A 276 -4.59 -1.92 -3.02
C SER A 276 -4.33 -0.82 -1.99
N LEU A 277 -4.68 -1.06 -0.71
CA LEU A 277 -4.50 -0.10 0.37
C LEU A 277 -3.03 -0.01 0.78
N VAL A 278 -2.36 -1.16 0.84
CA VAL A 278 -0.92 -1.24 1.10
C VAL A 278 -0.16 -0.39 0.08
N HIS A 279 -0.42 -0.60 -1.21
CA HIS A 279 0.21 0.18 -2.27
C HIS A 279 -0.16 1.66 -2.21
N HIS A 280 -1.43 1.99 -1.92
CA HIS A 280 -1.84 3.39 -1.75
C HIS A 280 -1.07 4.09 -0.62
N TYR A 281 -0.83 3.41 0.51
CA TYR A 281 -0.07 3.99 1.61
C TYR A 281 1.44 4.03 1.35
N ILE A 282 2.03 3.03 0.69
CA ILE A 282 3.44 3.09 0.25
C ILE A 282 3.64 4.27 -0.71
N ALA A 283 2.72 4.45 -1.65
CA ALA A 283 2.67 5.59 -2.56
C ALA A 283 2.65 6.92 -1.78
N TYR A 284 1.77 7.06 -0.78
CA TYR A 284 1.72 8.26 0.04
C TYR A 284 3.04 8.54 0.77
N ARG A 285 3.68 7.53 1.36
CA ARG A 285 4.96 7.71 2.05
C ARG A 285 6.08 8.08 1.07
N ALA A 286 6.06 7.55 -0.15
CA ALA A 286 6.96 7.97 -1.22
C ALA A 286 6.74 9.46 -1.59
N LEU A 287 5.49 9.94 -1.66
CA LEU A 287 5.21 11.37 -1.85
C LEU A 287 5.77 12.24 -0.71
N VAL A 288 5.60 11.82 0.55
CA VAL A 288 6.16 12.53 1.71
C VAL A 288 7.68 12.66 1.56
N ARG A 289 8.37 11.58 1.18
CA ARG A 289 9.81 11.61 0.96
C ARG A 289 10.21 12.43 -0.27
N ALA A 290 9.48 12.34 -1.38
CA ALA A 290 9.70 13.19 -2.55
C ALA A 290 9.69 14.68 -2.17
N LYS A 291 8.67 15.10 -1.41
CA LYS A 291 8.53 16.48 -0.89
C LYS A 291 9.71 16.88 0.00
N VAL A 292 10.06 16.04 0.97
CA VAL A 292 11.16 16.33 1.90
C VAL A 292 12.51 16.42 1.18
N THR A 293 12.77 15.50 0.25
CA THR A 293 14.01 15.50 -0.53
C THR A 293 14.06 16.66 -1.51
N ALA A 294 12.94 17.04 -2.14
CA ALA A 294 12.87 18.22 -3.01
C ALA A 294 13.17 19.53 -2.25
N LEU A 295 12.75 19.65 -0.99
CA LEU A 295 13.12 20.80 -0.14
C LEU A 295 14.63 20.89 0.09
N ARG A 296 15.33 19.77 0.28
CA ARG A 296 16.79 19.78 0.44
C ARG A 296 17.48 20.26 -0.83
N TYR A 297 16.95 19.90 -2.00
CA TYR A 297 17.46 20.38 -3.29
C TYR A 297 17.42 21.91 -3.38
N GLU A 298 16.31 22.54 -3.00
CA GLU A 298 16.20 24.01 -2.97
C GLU A 298 17.11 24.66 -1.90
N GLN A 299 17.51 23.90 -0.88
CA GLN A 299 18.47 24.32 0.15
C GLN A 299 19.93 24.13 -0.29
N GLY A 300 20.20 23.65 -1.50
CA GLY A 300 21.52 23.58 -2.11
C GLY A 300 22.10 22.16 -2.28
N ASP A 301 21.39 21.11 -1.87
CA ASP A 301 21.80 19.72 -2.11
C ASP A 301 21.43 19.29 -3.54
N ALA A 302 22.33 19.55 -4.50
CA ALA A 302 22.10 19.20 -5.90
C ALA A 302 21.81 17.70 -6.14
N ALA A 303 22.35 16.81 -5.31
CA ALA A 303 22.15 15.36 -5.45
C ALA A 303 20.74 14.91 -5.03
N ALA A 304 20.04 15.70 -4.19
CA ALA A 304 18.67 15.39 -3.76
C ALA A 304 17.67 15.36 -4.92
N ARG A 305 17.91 16.09 -6.02
CA ARG A 305 16.97 16.17 -7.15
C ARG A 305 16.64 14.81 -7.77
N GLU A 306 17.67 13.99 -8.00
CA GLU A 306 17.51 12.64 -8.56
C GLU A 306 16.81 11.71 -7.56
N THR A 307 17.13 11.84 -6.27
CA THR A 307 16.47 11.05 -5.22
C THR A 307 14.98 11.41 -5.09
N ALA A 308 14.63 12.70 -5.11
CA ALA A 308 13.23 13.15 -5.09
C ALA A 308 12.45 12.66 -6.33
N THR A 309 13.11 12.67 -7.48
CA THR A 309 12.61 12.14 -8.74
C THR A 309 12.31 10.63 -8.64
N GLY A 310 13.23 9.83 -8.09
CA GLY A 310 13.03 8.41 -7.88
C GLY A 310 11.85 8.09 -6.94
N PHE A 311 11.62 8.92 -5.92
CA PHE A 311 10.43 8.78 -5.07
C PHE A 311 9.11 9.03 -5.81
N VAL A 312 9.07 9.98 -6.74
CA VAL A 312 7.87 10.21 -7.57
C VAL A 312 7.62 9.02 -8.51
N GLU A 313 8.66 8.38 -9.02
CA GLU A 313 8.53 7.19 -9.87
C GLU A 313 8.06 5.97 -9.06
N LEU A 314 8.59 5.78 -7.84
CA LEU A 314 8.14 4.76 -6.90
C LEU A 314 6.65 4.96 -6.56
N LEU A 315 6.28 6.20 -6.23
CA LEU A 315 4.89 6.64 -6.02
C LEU A 315 3.97 6.24 -7.18
N GLU A 316 4.32 6.60 -8.42
CA GLU A 316 3.53 6.26 -9.62
C GLU A 316 3.38 4.74 -9.79
N GLY A 317 4.48 3.99 -9.63
CA GLY A 317 4.47 2.53 -9.72
C GLY A 317 3.53 1.87 -8.72
N HIS A 318 3.49 2.35 -7.48
CA HIS A 318 2.54 1.84 -6.48
C HIS A 318 1.11 2.24 -6.74
N LEU A 319 0.84 3.46 -7.22
CA LEU A 319 -0.52 3.82 -7.60
C LEU A 319 -1.05 2.93 -8.74
N ASP A 320 -0.19 2.54 -9.69
CA ASP A 320 -0.56 1.62 -10.77
C ASP A 320 -0.78 0.17 -10.29
N ARG A 321 0.08 -0.33 -9.38
CA ARG A 321 -0.12 -1.64 -8.73
C ARG A 321 -1.37 -1.65 -7.85
N GLY A 322 -1.65 -0.55 -7.16
CA GLY A 322 -2.76 -0.38 -6.23
C GLY A 322 -4.13 -0.12 -6.86
N ARG A 323 -4.24 -0.04 -8.20
CA ARG A 323 -5.53 0.19 -8.87
C ARG A 323 -6.51 -0.96 -8.59
N VAL A 324 -7.74 -0.59 -8.24
CA VAL A 324 -8.85 -1.54 -8.13
C VAL A 324 -9.50 -1.68 -9.49
N ARG A 325 -9.66 -2.92 -9.96
CA ARG A 325 -10.10 -3.24 -11.31
C ARG A 325 -11.31 -4.16 -11.28
N MET A 326 -12.27 -3.92 -12.17
CA MET A 326 -13.33 -4.87 -12.47
C MET A 326 -13.12 -5.45 -13.87
N VAL A 327 -12.87 -6.76 -13.95
CA VAL A 327 -12.60 -7.44 -15.21
C VAL A 327 -13.79 -8.28 -15.64
N LEU A 328 -14.41 -7.96 -16.78
CA LEU A 328 -15.44 -8.79 -17.40
C LEU A 328 -14.78 -9.81 -18.32
N VAL A 329 -14.88 -11.10 -17.98
CA VAL A 329 -14.41 -12.19 -18.85
C VAL A 329 -15.63 -12.88 -19.44
N GLY A 330 -15.83 -12.71 -20.75
CA GLY A 330 -17.02 -13.16 -21.45
C GLY A 330 -16.79 -13.90 -22.76
N GLY A 331 -17.89 -14.28 -23.41
CA GLY A 331 -17.89 -15.18 -24.57
C GLY A 331 -18.84 -16.38 -24.42
N VAL A 332 -19.15 -17.06 -25.53
CA VAL A 332 -20.08 -18.20 -25.53
C VAL A 332 -19.52 -19.42 -24.78
N SER A 333 -20.36 -20.42 -24.52
CA SER A 333 -19.93 -21.64 -23.83
C SER A 333 -18.74 -22.31 -24.54
N ALA A 334 -17.86 -22.93 -23.74
CA ALA A 334 -16.64 -23.61 -24.18
C ALA A 334 -15.51 -22.74 -24.81
N THR A 335 -15.62 -21.41 -24.81
CA THR A 335 -14.55 -20.50 -25.27
C THR A 335 -13.38 -20.34 -24.30
N GLY A 336 -13.33 -21.07 -23.17
CA GLY A 336 -12.20 -20.99 -22.23
C GLY A 336 -12.28 -19.86 -21.18
N LYS A 337 -13.39 -19.13 -21.09
CA LYS A 337 -13.62 -18.07 -20.09
C LYS A 337 -13.15 -18.41 -18.67
N THR A 338 -13.59 -19.55 -18.13
CA THR A 338 -13.26 -19.94 -16.75
C THR A 338 -11.79 -20.25 -16.54
N THR A 339 -11.08 -20.67 -17.58
CA THR A 339 -9.62 -20.80 -17.51
C THR A 339 -9.00 -19.41 -17.44
N LEU A 340 -9.42 -18.51 -18.33
CA LEU A 340 -8.88 -17.15 -18.37
C LEU A 340 -9.22 -16.34 -17.12
N SER A 341 -10.45 -16.42 -16.61
CA SER A 341 -10.89 -15.70 -15.41
C SER A 341 -10.10 -16.11 -14.17
N ARG A 342 -9.72 -17.38 -14.05
CA ARG A 342 -8.83 -17.87 -13.00
C ARG A 342 -7.40 -17.37 -13.17
N THR A 343 -6.87 -17.37 -14.40
CA THR A 343 -5.53 -16.83 -14.68
C THR A 343 -5.46 -15.34 -14.35
N VAL A 344 -6.46 -14.57 -14.79
CA VAL A 344 -6.59 -13.14 -14.48
C VAL A 344 -6.75 -12.93 -12.97
N GLY A 345 -7.61 -13.72 -12.32
CA GLY A 345 -7.82 -13.67 -10.88
C GLY A 345 -6.53 -13.90 -10.10
N ALA A 346 -5.76 -14.93 -10.46
CA ALA A 346 -4.47 -15.22 -9.83
C ALA A 346 -3.43 -14.11 -10.07
N TYR A 347 -3.38 -13.54 -11.28
CA TYR A 347 -2.45 -12.46 -11.61
C TYR A 347 -2.73 -11.17 -10.83
N LEU A 348 -4.00 -10.82 -10.62
CA LEU A 348 -4.40 -9.61 -9.91
C LEU A 348 -4.62 -9.81 -8.41
N GLY A 349 -4.54 -11.04 -7.89
CA GLY A 349 -5.04 -11.36 -6.55
C GLY A 349 -6.53 -11.01 -6.37
N ALA A 350 -7.33 -11.15 -7.44
CA ALA A 350 -8.71 -10.70 -7.52
C ALA A 350 -9.73 -11.80 -7.21
N ASP A 351 -10.86 -11.40 -6.64
CA ASP A 351 -12.00 -12.30 -6.40
C ASP A 351 -12.63 -12.73 -7.72
N VAL A 352 -12.82 -14.04 -7.95
CA VAL A 352 -13.45 -14.54 -9.18
C VAL A 352 -14.90 -14.93 -8.92
N VAL A 353 -15.84 -14.12 -9.39
CA VAL A 353 -17.29 -14.37 -9.26
C VAL A 353 -17.82 -14.96 -10.56
N ARG A 354 -18.31 -16.20 -10.49
CA ARG A 354 -18.79 -16.95 -11.66
C ARG A 354 -20.31 -17.03 -11.70
N SER A 355 -20.90 -16.66 -12.83
CA SER A 355 -22.36 -16.64 -13.00
C SER A 355 -23.02 -18.02 -12.92
N ASP A 356 -22.33 -19.10 -13.26
CA ASP A 356 -22.85 -20.47 -13.13
C ASP A 356 -22.92 -20.92 -11.66
N ILE A 357 -21.91 -20.58 -10.86
CA ILE A 357 -21.92 -20.81 -9.40
C ILE A 357 -23.02 -19.97 -8.74
N VAL A 358 -23.05 -18.66 -9.01
CA VAL A 358 -24.06 -17.76 -8.42
C VAL A 358 -25.49 -18.22 -8.77
N ARG A 359 -25.72 -18.67 -10.01
CA ARG A 359 -27.01 -19.19 -10.44
C ARG A 359 -27.48 -20.39 -9.63
N LYS A 360 -26.56 -21.32 -9.32
CA LYS A 360 -26.87 -22.52 -8.51
C LYS A 360 -27.09 -22.19 -7.05
N GLU A 361 -26.26 -21.31 -6.48
CA GLU A 361 -26.41 -20.84 -5.11
C GLU A 361 -27.77 -20.18 -4.88
N LEU A 362 -28.22 -19.32 -5.79
CA LEU A 362 -29.55 -18.69 -5.72
C LEU A 362 -30.70 -19.69 -5.80
N ALA A 363 -30.47 -20.86 -6.40
CA ALA A 363 -31.44 -21.95 -6.47
C ALA A 363 -31.34 -22.95 -5.31
N GLY A 364 -30.42 -22.73 -4.35
CA GLY A 364 -30.16 -23.65 -3.25
C GLY A 364 -29.46 -24.95 -3.65
N LEU A 365 -28.81 -24.98 -4.82
CA LEU A 365 -28.09 -26.13 -5.35
C LEU A 365 -26.59 -26.05 -5.02
N GLN A 366 -25.93 -27.20 -4.96
CA GLN A 366 -24.47 -27.24 -4.83
C GLN A 366 -23.81 -26.75 -6.14
N PRO A 367 -22.64 -26.10 -6.09
CA PRO A 367 -21.94 -25.61 -7.27
C PRO A 367 -21.68 -26.68 -8.35
N THR A 368 -21.58 -27.95 -7.95
CA THR A 368 -21.34 -29.11 -8.82
C THR A 368 -22.61 -29.74 -9.40
N ASP A 369 -23.81 -29.36 -8.92
CA ASP A 369 -25.06 -29.97 -9.37
C ASP A 369 -25.35 -29.64 -10.83
N ARG A 370 -25.84 -30.62 -11.60
CA ARG A 370 -26.33 -30.40 -12.96
C ARG A 370 -27.82 -30.18 -12.91
N THR A 371 -28.30 -29.16 -13.62
CA THR A 371 -29.74 -28.87 -13.61
C THR A 371 -30.46 -29.43 -14.82
N GLY A 372 -29.74 -29.74 -15.91
CA GLY A 372 -30.30 -30.40 -17.09
C GLY A 372 -31.33 -29.56 -17.85
N ASP A 373 -31.62 -28.35 -17.38
CA ASP A 373 -32.59 -27.45 -17.95
C ASP A 373 -31.98 -26.76 -19.18
N GLY A 374 -32.67 -26.87 -20.33
CA GLY A 374 -32.26 -26.21 -21.56
C GLY A 374 -32.26 -24.68 -21.48
N THR A 375 -31.91 -24.03 -22.58
CA THR A 375 -31.95 -22.57 -22.68
C THR A 375 -33.37 -22.01 -22.49
N ASP A 376 -33.49 -20.93 -21.72
CA ASP A 376 -34.74 -20.22 -21.39
C ASP A 376 -35.76 -20.99 -20.52
N ALA A 377 -35.36 -22.12 -19.92
CA ALA A 377 -36.16 -22.87 -18.94
C ALA A 377 -35.41 -23.01 -17.61
N GLY A 378 -36.15 -23.29 -16.53
CA GLY A 378 -35.59 -23.49 -15.19
C GLY A 378 -34.68 -22.34 -14.76
N LEU A 379 -33.43 -22.66 -14.40
CA LEU A 379 -32.43 -21.69 -13.94
C LEU A 379 -31.95 -20.69 -15.00
N TYR A 380 -32.23 -20.95 -16.28
CA TYR A 380 -31.83 -20.09 -17.39
C TYR A 380 -32.98 -19.25 -17.94
N ALA A 381 -34.17 -19.32 -17.32
CA ALA A 381 -35.27 -18.42 -17.63
C ALA A 381 -34.85 -16.94 -17.46
N PRO A 382 -35.44 -15.99 -18.21
CA PRO A 382 -35.05 -14.58 -18.18
C PRO A 382 -35.01 -13.97 -16.77
N THR A 383 -35.99 -14.30 -15.92
CA THR A 383 -36.06 -13.82 -14.53
C THR A 383 -34.92 -14.34 -13.66
N HIS A 384 -34.59 -15.63 -13.76
CA HIS A 384 -33.45 -16.23 -13.04
C HIS A 384 -32.11 -15.71 -13.57
N SER A 385 -32.00 -15.50 -14.88
CA SER A 385 -30.82 -14.88 -15.49
C SER A 385 -30.63 -13.45 -14.97
N GLU A 386 -31.68 -12.63 -14.96
CA GLU A 386 -31.60 -11.27 -14.44
C GLU A 386 -31.22 -11.24 -12.95
N ALA A 387 -31.82 -12.13 -12.13
CA ALA A 387 -31.46 -12.27 -10.71
C ALA A 387 -29.99 -12.69 -10.51
N THR A 388 -29.49 -13.61 -11.34
CA THR A 388 -28.09 -14.07 -11.30
C THR A 388 -27.13 -12.91 -11.59
N TYR A 389 -27.37 -12.15 -12.66
CA TYR A 389 -26.50 -11.02 -13.01
C TYR A 389 -26.59 -9.90 -11.97
N ARG A 390 -27.77 -9.64 -11.39
CA ARG A 390 -27.92 -8.68 -10.30
C ARG A 390 -27.10 -9.07 -9.07
N GLU A 391 -27.15 -10.33 -8.65
CA GLU A 391 -26.36 -10.83 -7.52
C GLU A 391 -24.86 -10.82 -7.82
N LEU A 392 -24.46 -11.19 -9.04
CA LEU A 392 -23.07 -11.13 -9.47
C LEU A 392 -22.50 -9.71 -9.41
N LEU A 393 -23.29 -8.71 -9.84
CA LEU A 393 -22.92 -7.29 -9.74
C LEU A 393 -22.91 -6.79 -8.28
N ARG A 394 -23.85 -7.23 -7.44
CA ARG A 394 -23.87 -6.88 -6.00
C ARG A 394 -22.61 -7.39 -5.28
N ARG A 395 -22.14 -8.60 -5.61
CA ARG A 395 -20.89 -9.15 -5.07
C ARG A 395 -19.67 -8.37 -5.54
N ALA A 396 -19.66 -7.94 -6.81
CA ALA A 396 -18.63 -7.06 -7.35
C ALA A 396 -18.56 -5.74 -6.57
N GLU A 397 -19.69 -5.05 -6.43
CA GLU A 397 -19.80 -3.79 -5.68
C GLU A 397 -19.24 -3.92 -4.25
N THR A 398 -19.58 -5.01 -3.57
CA THR A 398 -19.08 -5.30 -2.21
C THR A 398 -17.55 -5.46 -2.17
N ALA A 399 -16.97 -6.17 -3.15
CA ALA A 399 -15.52 -6.38 -3.22
C ALA A 399 -14.78 -5.07 -3.55
N LEU A 400 -15.28 -4.33 -4.54
CA LEU A 400 -14.70 -3.07 -5.02
C LEU A 400 -14.71 -1.99 -3.92
N ALA A 401 -15.81 -1.87 -3.16
CA ALA A 401 -15.91 -0.94 -2.03
C ALA A 401 -14.91 -1.23 -0.90
N ARG A 402 -14.41 -2.47 -0.83
CA ARG A 402 -13.37 -2.93 0.10
C ARG A 402 -11.97 -2.91 -0.52
N GLY A 403 -11.79 -2.24 -1.65
CA GLY A 403 -10.49 -2.13 -2.33
C GLY A 403 -10.04 -3.40 -3.06
N ARG A 404 -10.90 -4.41 -3.24
CA ARG A 404 -10.51 -5.66 -3.92
C ARG A 404 -10.89 -5.63 -5.38
N SER A 405 -9.94 -5.95 -6.26
CA SER A 405 -10.24 -6.19 -7.68
C SER A 405 -11.12 -7.43 -7.82
N VAL A 406 -11.97 -7.45 -8.84
CA VAL A 406 -12.92 -8.54 -9.07
C VAL A 406 -12.95 -8.95 -10.54
N VAL A 407 -13.00 -10.26 -10.79
CA VAL A 407 -13.18 -10.87 -12.10
C VAL A 407 -14.57 -11.47 -12.19
N LEU A 408 -15.34 -11.02 -13.17
CA LEU A 408 -16.70 -11.47 -13.42
C LEU A 408 -16.76 -12.40 -14.63
N ASP A 409 -16.90 -13.70 -14.36
CA ASP A 409 -17.00 -14.76 -15.37
C ASP A 409 -18.48 -15.05 -15.71
N ALA A 410 -18.92 -14.53 -16.84
CA ALA A 410 -20.25 -14.76 -17.38
C ALA A 410 -20.23 -14.79 -18.90
N THR A 411 -21.34 -15.12 -19.54
CA THR A 411 -21.37 -15.13 -21.01
C THR A 411 -21.36 -13.72 -21.62
N TRP A 412 -21.89 -12.72 -20.90
CA TRP A 412 -21.91 -11.30 -21.28
C TRP A 412 -22.51 -11.04 -22.68
N LEU A 413 -23.52 -11.82 -23.06
CA LEU A 413 -24.11 -11.78 -24.41
C LEU A 413 -24.92 -10.51 -24.67
N SER A 414 -25.54 -9.93 -23.64
CA SER A 414 -26.40 -8.74 -23.75
C SER A 414 -25.62 -7.47 -23.47
N SER A 415 -25.77 -6.46 -24.33
CA SER A 415 -25.21 -5.12 -24.09
C SER A 415 -25.73 -4.50 -22.79
N GLY A 416 -27.03 -4.66 -22.49
CA GLY A 416 -27.63 -4.13 -21.27
C GLY A 416 -27.01 -4.71 -19.98
N GLN A 417 -26.56 -5.97 -19.99
CA GLN A 417 -25.84 -6.56 -18.85
C GLN A 417 -24.44 -5.95 -18.69
N ARG A 418 -23.74 -5.70 -19.80
CA ARG A 418 -22.43 -5.04 -19.79
C ARG A 418 -22.53 -3.58 -19.37
N ASP A 419 -23.57 -2.87 -19.79
CA ASP A 419 -23.85 -1.50 -19.35
C ASP A 419 -24.17 -1.44 -17.85
N ALA A 420 -24.90 -2.44 -17.31
CA ALA A 420 -25.14 -2.54 -15.88
C ALA A 420 -23.84 -2.77 -15.10
N ALA A 421 -22.92 -3.59 -15.64
CA ALA A 421 -21.60 -3.77 -15.05
C ALA A 421 -20.78 -2.47 -15.07
N ARG A 422 -20.73 -1.76 -16.21
CA ARG A 422 -20.05 -0.45 -16.31
C ARG A 422 -20.57 0.56 -15.28
N LYS A 423 -21.88 0.63 -15.06
CA LYS A 423 -22.47 1.49 -14.01
C LYS A 423 -21.99 1.15 -12.59
N VAL A 424 -21.80 -0.13 -12.28
CA VAL A 424 -21.24 -0.55 -10.99
C VAL A 424 -19.80 -0.08 -10.84
N ALA A 425 -19.00 -0.19 -11.90
CA ALA A 425 -17.63 0.31 -11.87
C ALA A 425 -17.55 1.83 -11.76
N ASP A 426 -18.39 2.56 -12.50
CA ASP A 426 -18.47 4.02 -12.42
C ASP A 426 -18.83 4.45 -10.99
N GLY A 427 -19.81 3.79 -10.36
CA GLY A 427 -20.21 4.05 -8.98
C GLY A 427 -19.14 3.71 -7.93
N ALA A 428 -18.25 2.77 -8.24
CA ALA A 428 -17.13 2.38 -7.38
C ALA A 428 -15.80 3.10 -7.72
N SER A 429 -15.81 3.98 -8.72
CA SER A 429 -14.63 4.70 -9.23
C SER A 429 -13.49 3.73 -9.62
N VAL A 430 -13.79 2.67 -10.37
CA VAL A 430 -12.79 1.65 -10.78
C VAL A 430 -12.66 1.51 -12.29
N ASP A 431 -11.50 1.02 -12.73
CA ASP A 431 -11.26 0.70 -14.13
C ASP A 431 -12.04 -0.56 -14.55
N VAL A 432 -12.74 -0.47 -15.67
CA VAL A 432 -13.36 -1.62 -16.33
C VAL A 432 -12.45 -2.16 -17.42
N ILE A 433 -12.21 -3.46 -17.36
CA ILE A 433 -11.48 -4.18 -18.40
C ILE A 433 -12.37 -5.28 -18.95
N GLU A 434 -12.59 -5.26 -20.26
CA GLU A 434 -13.53 -6.16 -20.93
C GLU A 434 -12.77 -7.10 -21.85
N ILE A 435 -13.01 -8.41 -21.68
CA ILE A 435 -12.30 -9.47 -22.40
C ILE A 435 -13.32 -10.43 -23.01
N GLU A 436 -13.29 -10.58 -24.33
CA GLU A 436 -14.10 -11.56 -25.05
C GLU A 436 -13.25 -12.76 -25.47
N CYS A 437 -13.51 -13.91 -24.84
CA CYS A 437 -12.93 -15.19 -25.23
C CYS A 437 -13.61 -15.70 -26.51
N ARG A 438 -12.82 -15.93 -27.55
CA ARG A 438 -13.21 -16.51 -28.84
C ARG A 438 -12.51 -17.84 -29.07
N ALA A 439 -13.10 -18.67 -29.93
CA ALA A 439 -12.50 -19.83 -30.56
C ALA A 439 -13.39 -20.29 -31.72
N ASP A 440 -12.84 -21.03 -32.68
CA ASP A 440 -13.61 -21.60 -33.78
C ASP A 440 -14.68 -22.58 -33.30
N LYS A 441 -15.85 -22.62 -33.98
CA LYS A 441 -16.99 -23.48 -33.62
C LYS A 441 -16.59 -24.95 -33.47
N GLY A 442 -15.68 -25.43 -34.33
CA GLY A 442 -15.15 -26.80 -34.24
C GLY A 442 -14.44 -27.07 -32.91
N ILE A 443 -13.61 -26.13 -32.46
CA ILE A 443 -12.90 -26.19 -31.17
C ILE A 443 -13.90 -26.17 -30.01
N LEU A 444 -14.93 -25.33 -30.09
CA LEU A 444 -15.97 -25.25 -29.05
C LEU A 444 -16.68 -26.60 -28.87
N LEU A 445 -17.14 -27.21 -29.97
CA LEU A 445 -17.81 -28.50 -29.94
C LEU A 445 -16.89 -29.62 -29.41
N GLN A 446 -15.63 -29.62 -29.82
CA GLN A 446 -14.63 -30.57 -29.31
C GLN A 446 -14.42 -30.41 -27.80
N ARG A 447 -14.25 -29.18 -27.31
CA ARG A 447 -14.08 -28.88 -25.87
C ARG A 447 -15.28 -29.32 -25.04
N MET A 448 -16.50 -29.16 -25.57
CA MET A 448 -17.73 -29.63 -24.90
C MET A 448 -17.76 -31.16 -24.81
N ALA A 449 -17.46 -31.86 -25.90
CA ALA A 449 -17.40 -33.33 -25.92
C ALA A 449 -16.36 -33.86 -24.92
N SER A 450 -15.13 -33.31 -24.94
CA SER A 450 -14.07 -33.76 -24.04
C SER A 450 -14.37 -33.51 -22.56
N ARG A 451 -15.14 -32.47 -22.21
CA ARG A 451 -15.56 -32.22 -20.82
C ARG A 451 -16.64 -33.20 -20.36
N ALA A 452 -17.59 -33.51 -21.24
CA ALA A 452 -18.62 -34.51 -20.97
C ALA A 452 -18.00 -35.90 -20.71
N GLU A 453 -16.96 -36.27 -21.47
CA GLU A 453 -16.22 -37.53 -21.30
C GLU A 453 -15.42 -37.61 -19.98
N ARG A 454 -14.86 -36.48 -19.52
CA ARG A 454 -14.06 -36.43 -18.28
C ARG A 454 -14.91 -36.39 -17.00
N GLY A 455 -16.21 -36.11 -17.09
CA GLY A 455 -17.08 -35.99 -15.92
C GLY A 455 -16.89 -34.71 -15.09
N ASP A 456 -15.96 -33.83 -15.47
CA ASP A 456 -15.64 -32.55 -14.81
C ASP A 456 -16.68 -31.43 -15.11
N ASP A 457 -17.77 -31.77 -15.78
CA ASP A 457 -18.65 -30.79 -16.40
C ASP A 457 -19.80 -30.35 -15.49
N ALA A 458 -19.54 -29.33 -14.68
CA ALA A 458 -20.57 -28.59 -13.93
C ALA A 458 -21.33 -27.57 -14.82
N SER A 459 -21.01 -27.46 -16.12
CA SER A 459 -21.65 -26.51 -17.04
C SER A 459 -22.87 -27.13 -17.72
N ASP A 460 -24.02 -26.45 -17.67
CA ASP A 460 -25.28 -26.90 -18.29
C ASP A 460 -25.34 -26.66 -19.81
N ALA A 461 -24.22 -26.37 -20.46
CA ALA A 461 -24.18 -26.01 -21.88
C ALA A 461 -24.24 -27.23 -22.81
N THR A 462 -25.25 -27.28 -23.68
CA THR A 462 -25.37 -28.26 -24.78
C THR A 462 -25.04 -27.62 -26.14
N PRO A 463 -24.78 -28.39 -27.22
CA PRO A 463 -24.59 -27.83 -28.55
C PRO A 463 -25.74 -26.91 -29.01
N ALA A 464 -26.98 -27.22 -28.64
CA ALA A 464 -28.14 -26.36 -28.92
C ALA A 464 -28.06 -25.01 -28.19
N VAL A 465 -27.63 -25.03 -26.91
CA VAL A 465 -27.38 -23.81 -26.13
C VAL A 465 -26.29 -22.96 -26.79
N LEU A 466 -25.20 -23.58 -27.26
CA LEU A 466 -24.12 -22.87 -27.95
C LEU A 466 -24.62 -22.15 -29.22
N GLU A 467 -25.42 -22.82 -30.05
CA GLU A 467 -25.97 -22.20 -31.26
C GLU A 467 -26.90 -21.01 -30.94
N GLN A 468 -27.70 -21.12 -29.89
CA GLN A 468 -28.56 -20.04 -29.44
C GLN A 468 -27.75 -18.84 -28.92
N GLN A 469 -26.69 -19.08 -28.14
CA GLN A 469 -25.80 -18.02 -27.67
C GLN A 469 -25.12 -17.29 -28.82
N LEU A 470 -24.64 -18.01 -29.84
CA LEU A 470 -24.02 -17.43 -31.03
C LEU A 470 -24.98 -16.53 -31.82
N ARG A 471 -26.28 -16.85 -31.84
CA ARG A 471 -27.32 -16.05 -32.53
C ARG A 471 -27.74 -14.82 -31.74
N ARG A 472 -27.75 -14.91 -30.41
CA ARG A 472 -28.28 -13.86 -29.52
C ARG A 472 -27.25 -12.88 -28.98
N ARG A 473 -25.95 -13.10 -29.24
CA ARG A 473 -24.90 -12.20 -28.75
C ARG A 473 -24.97 -10.83 -29.45
N ASP A 474 -24.98 -9.78 -28.66
CA ASP A 474 -24.78 -8.42 -29.14
C ASP A 474 -23.29 -8.20 -29.45
N PRO A 475 -22.94 -7.30 -30.38
CA PRO A 475 -21.55 -6.89 -30.60
C PRO A 475 -20.91 -6.36 -29.32
N TRP A 476 -19.63 -6.66 -29.12
CA TRP A 476 -18.86 -6.21 -27.95
C TRP A 476 -17.54 -5.52 -28.38
N PRO A 477 -17.63 -4.32 -28.97
CA PRO A 477 -16.46 -3.63 -29.52
C PRO A 477 -15.48 -3.12 -28.46
N GLU A 478 -15.93 -2.93 -27.22
CA GLU A 478 -15.08 -2.46 -26.10
C GLU A 478 -14.13 -3.57 -25.60
N ALA A 479 -14.44 -4.84 -25.86
CA ALA A 479 -13.65 -5.95 -25.34
C ALA A 479 -12.40 -6.23 -26.18
N ALA A 480 -11.30 -6.50 -25.47
CA ALA A 480 -10.15 -7.16 -26.05
C ALA A 480 -10.52 -8.61 -26.41
N ALA A 481 -10.47 -8.95 -27.70
CA ALA A 481 -10.70 -10.30 -28.17
C ALA A 481 -9.47 -11.17 -27.94
N ILE A 482 -9.66 -12.35 -27.33
CA ILE A 482 -8.62 -13.37 -27.16
C ILE A 482 -9.10 -14.67 -27.80
N ASP A 483 -8.38 -15.15 -28.81
CA ASP A 483 -8.63 -16.46 -29.39
C ASP A 483 -7.96 -17.54 -28.55
N THR A 484 -8.69 -18.08 -27.59
CA THR A 484 -8.22 -19.14 -26.69
C THR A 484 -7.94 -20.47 -27.41
N GLY A 485 -8.29 -20.60 -28.70
CA GLY A 485 -7.97 -21.77 -29.51
C GLY A 485 -6.51 -21.83 -29.94
N VAL A 486 -5.85 -20.66 -30.02
CA VAL A 486 -4.49 -20.51 -30.57
C VAL A 486 -3.58 -19.62 -29.72
N GLU A 487 -4.14 -18.67 -28.97
CA GLU A 487 -3.38 -17.78 -28.10
C GLU A 487 -3.15 -18.39 -26.71
N THR A 488 -1.93 -18.21 -26.21
CA THR A 488 -1.61 -18.44 -24.80
C THR A 488 -1.48 -17.09 -24.11
N VAL A 489 -2.08 -16.97 -22.93
CA VAL A 489 -2.07 -15.72 -22.15
C VAL A 489 -1.00 -15.87 -21.07
N ASP A 490 0.17 -15.30 -21.33
CA ASP A 490 1.29 -15.25 -20.41
C ASP A 490 1.28 -13.97 -19.54
N ALA A 491 2.25 -13.84 -18.64
CA ALA A 491 2.34 -12.71 -17.72
C ALA A 491 2.51 -11.37 -18.44
N ALA A 492 3.29 -11.32 -19.53
CA ALA A 492 3.50 -10.09 -20.30
C ALA A 492 2.21 -9.64 -21.00
N ARG A 493 1.43 -10.58 -21.52
CA ARG A 493 0.13 -10.29 -22.12
C ARG A 493 -0.88 -9.79 -21.08
N LEU A 494 -0.89 -10.40 -19.88
CA LEU A 494 -1.72 -9.93 -18.77
C LEU A 494 -1.32 -8.53 -18.33
N GLU A 495 -0.03 -8.25 -18.16
CA GLU A 495 0.45 -6.93 -17.76
C GLU A 495 0.08 -5.85 -18.78
N SER A 496 0.23 -6.14 -20.08
CA SER A 496 -0.18 -5.21 -21.14
C SER A 496 -1.69 -4.91 -21.13
N MET A 497 -2.53 -5.85 -20.67
CA MET A 497 -3.98 -5.71 -20.67
C MET A 497 -4.53 -5.15 -19.35
N LEU A 498 -3.91 -5.52 -18.24
CA LEU A 498 -4.39 -5.28 -16.88
C LEU A 498 -3.56 -4.22 -16.14
N GLY A 499 -2.38 -3.90 -16.65
CA GLY A 499 -1.35 -3.19 -15.89
C GLY A 499 -0.60 -4.11 -14.93
N PRO A 500 0.30 -3.55 -14.10
CA PRO A 500 1.16 -4.34 -13.23
C PRO A 500 0.36 -5.08 -12.16
N ALA A 501 0.80 -6.29 -11.83
CA ALA A 501 0.28 -7.07 -10.72
C ALA A 501 0.59 -6.39 -9.37
N PRO A 502 -0.32 -6.48 -8.38
CA PRO A 502 0.02 -6.16 -7.00
C PRO A 502 1.04 -7.18 -6.43
N TRP A 503 1.59 -6.86 -5.27
CA TRP A 503 2.45 -7.79 -4.52
C TRP A 503 1.74 -9.04 -4.04
#